data_AF-A0A2E2XWW2-F1
#
_entry.id   AF-A0A2E2XWW2-F1
#
_cell.length_a   1.000
_cell.length_b   1.000
_cell.length_c   1.000
_cell.angle_alpha   90.00
_cell.angle_beta   90.00
_cell.angle_gamma   90.00
#
_symmetry.space_group_name_H-M   'P 1'
#
loop_
_entity.id
_entity.type
_entity.pdbx_description
1 polymer ?
#
loop_
_entity_poly.entity_id
_entity_poly.type
_entity_poly.pdbx_seq_one_letter_code
_entity_poly.pdbx_strand_id
1 'polypeptide(L)'
;MRTNLSLTILGVYNTLVAIAMLVFANWASTQLLSDPSNGELLRMGELFHYGLGSAVLIIGLMFLLNRNAAFETAKKLLLAYIIGTFVTMFLFFMVFANEPLLNFSIDKAAPDIIILLVAIFGYLKPKE
;
A
#
# COMPACT_ATOMS: atom_id res chain seq x y z
N MET A 1 -13.69 -9.30 -13.06
CA MET A 1 -13.00 -8.11 -13.60
C MET A 1 -11.93 -8.57 -14.55
N ARG A 2 -11.69 -7.87 -15.66
CA ARG A 2 -10.55 -8.21 -16.50
C ARG A 2 -9.26 -8.04 -15.71
N THR A 3 -8.35 -8.99 -15.82
CA THR A 3 -7.10 -8.97 -15.05
C THR A 3 -6.27 -7.73 -15.36
N ASN A 4 -6.31 -7.25 -16.60
CA ASN A 4 -5.66 -6.01 -17.02
C ASN A 4 -6.19 -4.78 -16.26
N LEU A 5 -7.51 -4.71 -16.04
CA LEU A 5 -8.15 -3.64 -15.30
C LEU A 5 -7.78 -3.72 -13.82
N SER A 6 -7.77 -4.92 -13.24
CA SER A 6 -7.30 -5.13 -11.87
C SER A 6 -5.87 -4.62 -11.69
N LEU A 7 -4.94 -5.05 -12.54
CA LEU A 7 -3.54 -4.62 -12.49
C LEU A 7 -3.39 -3.11 -12.74
N THR A 8 -4.21 -2.54 -13.61
CA THR A 8 -4.21 -1.08 -13.85
C THR A 8 -4.65 -0.32 -12.61
N ILE A 9 -5.76 -0.70 -11.99
CA ILE A 9 -6.28 -0.02 -10.78
C ILE A 9 -5.26 -0.10 -9.65
N LEU A 10 -4.78 -1.32 -9.36
CA LEU A 10 -3.79 -1.53 -8.30
C LEU A 10 -2.48 -0.80 -8.62
N GLY A 11 -2.03 -0.84 -9.86
CA GLY A 11 -0.82 -0.17 -10.31
C GLY A 11 -0.90 1.35 -10.15
N VAL A 12 -1.96 1.98 -10.66
CA VAL A 12 -2.18 3.42 -10.54
C VAL A 12 -2.26 3.82 -9.07
N TYR A 13 -3.05 3.11 -8.26
CA TYR A 13 -3.21 3.41 -6.85
C TYR A 13 -1.87 3.38 -6.10
N ASN A 14 -1.12 2.27 -6.20
CA ASN A 14 0.15 2.13 -5.49
C ASN A 14 1.18 3.16 -5.98
N THR A 15 1.23 3.46 -7.29
CA THR A 15 2.10 4.51 -7.82
C THR A 15 1.74 5.89 -7.25
N LEU A 16 0.46 6.25 -7.17
CA LEU A 16 0.03 7.54 -6.62
C LEU A 16 0.32 7.64 -5.12
N VAL A 17 0.02 6.59 -4.35
CA VAL A 17 0.32 6.53 -2.91
C VAL A 17 1.82 6.65 -2.67
N ALA A 18 2.63 5.93 -3.43
CA ALA A 18 4.07 6.01 -3.33
C ALA A 18 4.59 7.43 -3.60
N ILE A 19 4.13 8.08 -4.68
CA ILE A 19 4.50 9.47 -4.98
C ILE A 19 4.07 10.39 -3.84
N ALA A 20 2.86 10.22 -3.30
CA ALA A 20 2.39 11.01 -2.17
C ALA A 20 3.25 10.80 -0.92
N MET A 21 3.65 9.57 -0.60
CA MET A 21 4.55 9.27 0.51
C MET A 21 5.93 9.92 0.32
N LEU A 22 6.46 9.93 -0.91
CA LEU A 22 7.77 10.51 -1.20
C LEU A 22 7.76 12.05 -1.19
N VAL A 23 6.71 12.67 -1.74
CA VAL A 23 6.60 14.14 -1.88
C VAL A 23 6.10 14.79 -0.60
N PHE A 24 5.18 14.13 0.11
CA PHE A 24 4.52 14.66 1.31
C PHE A 24 4.94 13.92 2.58
N ALA A 25 6.16 13.36 2.62
CA ALA A 25 6.66 12.56 3.74
C ALA A 25 6.54 13.27 5.08
N ASN A 26 6.91 14.57 5.13
CA ASN A 26 6.80 15.38 6.34
C ASN A 26 5.35 15.44 6.84
N TRP A 27 4.42 15.86 5.96
CA TRP A 27 3.00 15.94 6.28
C TRP A 27 2.44 14.59 6.73
N ALA A 28 2.70 13.52 5.98
CA ALA A 28 2.24 12.17 6.34
C ALA A 28 2.77 11.74 7.71
N SER A 29 4.00 12.10 8.05
CA SER A 29 4.61 11.81 9.36
C SER A 29 3.91 12.57 10.49
N THR A 30 3.50 13.83 10.27
CA THR A 30 2.71 14.56 11.27
C THR A 30 1.37 13.90 11.58
N GLN A 31 0.79 13.17 10.62
CA GLN A 31 -0.49 12.47 10.80
C GLN A 31 -0.30 11.07 11.41
N LEU A 32 0.88 10.47 11.21
CA LEU A 32 1.22 9.13 11.69
C LEU A 32 1.65 9.12 13.16
N LEU A 33 2.36 10.15 13.61
CA LEU A 33 2.99 10.19 14.94
C LEU A 33 2.04 10.74 16.02
N SER A 34 2.18 10.26 17.25
CA SER A 34 1.42 10.76 18.40
C SER A 34 1.93 12.12 18.91
N ASP A 35 3.25 12.37 18.81
CA ASP A 35 3.87 13.66 19.12
C ASP A 35 4.73 14.17 17.94
N PRO A 36 4.13 14.94 17.02
CA PRO A 36 4.85 15.49 15.87
C PRO A 36 5.75 16.69 16.21
N SER A 37 5.74 17.18 17.45
CA SER A 37 6.63 18.28 17.88
C SER A 37 8.05 17.80 18.16
N ASN A 38 8.23 16.50 18.39
CA ASN A 38 9.55 15.87 18.52
C ASN A 38 10.22 15.76 17.14
N GLY A 39 11.21 16.61 16.89
CA GLY A 39 11.90 16.69 15.59
C GLY A 39 12.65 15.41 15.19
N GLU A 40 13.16 14.63 16.15
CA GLU A 40 13.83 13.36 15.85
C GLU A 40 12.81 12.30 15.43
N LEU A 41 11.70 12.19 16.17
CA LEU A 41 10.62 11.28 15.84
C LEU A 41 9.98 11.63 14.49
N LEU A 42 9.78 12.92 14.23
CA LEU A 42 9.29 13.42 12.94
C LEU A 42 10.22 13.02 11.80
N ARG A 43 11.54 13.17 11.99
CA ARG A 43 12.52 12.75 10.99
C ARG A 43 12.53 11.24 10.76
N MET A 44 12.36 10.44 11.82
CA MET A 44 12.19 8.99 11.68
C MET A 44 10.95 8.63 10.88
N GLY A 45 9.82 9.32 11.12
CA GLY A 45 8.60 9.18 10.33
C GLY A 45 8.83 9.49 8.85
N GLU A 46 9.59 10.54 8.52
CA GLU A 46 9.89 10.89 7.13
C GLU A 46 10.73 9.79 6.45
N LEU A 47 11.77 9.30 7.12
CA LEU A 47 12.61 8.21 6.63
C LEU A 47 11.80 6.93 6.41
N PHE A 48 10.84 6.64 7.28
CA PHE A 48 9.89 5.55 7.11
C PHE A 48 9.08 5.72 5.82
N HIS A 49 8.51 6.91 5.56
CA HIS A 49 7.75 7.17 4.33
C HIS A 49 8.62 7.15 3.08
N TYR A 50 9.87 7.60 3.13
CA TYR A 50 10.80 7.47 2.00
C TYR A 50 11.10 6.02 1.66
N GLY A 51 11.39 5.20 2.68
CA GLY A 51 11.63 3.78 2.52
C GLY A 51 10.41 3.05 2.01
N LEU A 52 9.26 3.22 2.67
CA LEU A 52 8.00 2.58 2.30
C LEU A 52 7.52 3.02 0.92
N GLY A 53 7.55 4.32 0.62
CA GLY A 53 7.16 4.88 -0.66
C GLY A 53 7.95 4.26 -1.81
N SER A 54 9.26 4.04 -1.64
CA SER A 54 10.09 3.38 -2.66
C SER A 54 9.63 1.94 -2.94
N ALA A 55 9.29 1.17 -1.90
CA ALA A 55 8.80 -0.20 -2.05
C ALA A 55 7.41 -0.25 -2.70
N VAL A 56 6.51 0.62 -2.28
CA VAL A 56 5.15 0.73 -2.86
C VAL A 56 5.21 1.17 -4.33
N LEU A 57 6.18 2.02 -4.71
CA LEU A 57 6.37 2.43 -6.10
C LEU A 57 6.74 1.24 -6.99
N ILE A 58 7.65 0.37 -6.52
CA ILE A 58 8.04 -0.85 -7.24
C ILE A 58 6.81 -1.72 -7.50
N ILE A 59 5.96 -1.92 -6.49
CA ILE A 59 4.72 -2.70 -6.63
C ILE A 59 3.77 -2.06 -7.66
N GLY A 60 3.58 -0.74 -7.59
CA GLY A 60 2.74 0.00 -8.54
C GLY A 60 3.23 -0.14 -9.99
N LEU A 61 4.54 0.06 -10.20
CA LEU A 61 5.17 -0.09 -11.50
C LEU A 61 5.10 -1.54 -12.01
N MET A 62 5.32 -2.53 -11.14
CA MET A 62 5.18 -3.94 -11.50
C MET A 62 3.80 -4.24 -12.10
N PHE A 63 2.71 -3.71 -11.52
CA PHE A 63 1.38 -3.95 -12.08
C PHE A 63 1.09 -3.13 -13.33
N LEU A 64 1.50 -1.85 -13.37
CA LEU A 64 1.29 -1.01 -14.56
C LEU A 64 2.01 -1.55 -15.79
N LEU A 65 3.26 -1.99 -15.63
CA LEU A 65 4.09 -2.51 -16.70
C LEU A 65 3.67 -3.92 -17.12
N ASN A 66 3.08 -4.70 -16.21
CA ASN A 66 2.56 -6.05 -16.50
C ASN A 66 1.03 -6.07 -16.73
N ARG A 67 0.37 -4.93 -16.94
CA ARG A 67 -1.10 -4.88 -17.12
C ARG A 67 -1.61 -5.72 -18.29
N ASN A 68 -0.78 -5.98 -19.29
CA ASN A 68 -1.12 -6.81 -20.46
C ASN A 68 -0.42 -8.18 -20.41
N ALA A 69 0.06 -8.61 -19.23
CA ALA A 69 0.68 -9.91 -19.09
C ALA A 69 -0.33 -11.04 -19.36
N ALA A 70 0.19 -12.22 -19.70
CA ALA A 70 -0.60 -13.43 -19.82
C ALA A 70 -1.41 -13.69 -18.53
N PHE A 71 -2.59 -14.29 -18.71
CA PHE A 71 -3.57 -14.50 -17.62
C PHE A 71 -2.96 -15.13 -16.36
N GLU A 72 -2.17 -16.19 -16.53
CA GLU A 72 -1.49 -16.89 -15.42
C GLU A 72 -0.51 -15.98 -14.68
N THR A 73 0.25 -15.16 -15.40
CA THR A 73 1.18 -14.18 -14.80
C THR A 73 0.41 -13.13 -14.03
N ALA A 74 -0.69 -12.61 -14.58
CA ALA A 74 -1.54 -11.63 -13.91
C ALA A 74 -2.14 -12.20 -12.62
N LYS A 75 -2.62 -13.46 -12.63
CA LYS A 75 -3.11 -14.17 -11.44
C LYS A 75 -2.04 -14.31 -10.36
N LYS A 76 -0.80 -14.64 -10.72
CA LYS A 76 0.33 -14.74 -9.78
C LYS A 76 0.69 -13.38 -9.18
N LEU A 77 0.69 -12.31 -9.97
CA LEU A 77 0.91 -10.95 -9.48
C LEU A 77 -0.16 -10.53 -8.47
N LEU A 78 -1.44 -10.80 -8.78
CA LEU A 78 -2.54 -10.53 -7.84
C LEU A 78 -2.41 -11.34 -6.55
N LEU A 79 -2.06 -12.63 -6.65
CA LEU A 79 -1.86 -13.47 -5.47
C LEU A 79 -0.71 -12.97 -4.59
N ALA A 80 0.42 -12.61 -5.20
CA ALA A 80 1.56 -12.04 -4.47
C ALA A 80 1.17 -10.75 -3.74
N TYR A 81 0.40 -9.88 -4.39
CA TYR A 81 -0.15 -8.67 -3.76
C TYR A 81 -1.03 -8.98 -2.55
N ILE A 82 -1.96 -9.93 -2.71
CA ILE A 82 -2.90 -10.32 -1.65
C ILE A 82 -2.13 -10.84 -0.44
N ILE A 83 -1.16 -11.74 -0.64
CA ILE A 83 -0.35 -12.31 0.45
C ILE A 83 0.44 -11.19 1.15
N GLY A 84 1.15 -10.36 0.39
CA GLY A 84 1.93 -9.26 0.97
C GLY A 84 1.06 -8.28 1.75
N THR A 85 -0.10 -7.92 1.20
CA THR A 85 -1.03 -6.98 1.85
C THR A 85 -1.66 -7.58 3.09
N PHE A 86 -1.95 -8.89 3.14
CA PHE A 86 -2.40 -9.54 4.38
C PHE A 86 -1.35 -9.46 5.49
N VAL A 87 -0.06 -9.63 5.16
CA VAL A 87 1.03 -9.43 6.13
C VAL A 87 1.07 -7.98 6.59
N THR A 88 0.92 -7.01 5.69
CA THR A 88 0.83 -5.58 6.05
C THR A 88 -0.36 -5.31 6.98
N MET A 89 -1.55 -5.86 6.69
CA MET A 89 -2.73 -5.70 7.55
C MET A 89 -2.50 -6.28 8.95
N PHE A 90 -1.84 -7.43 9.04
CA PHE A 90 -1.45 -7.99 10.33
C PHE A 90 -0.54 -7.02 11.11
N LEU A 91 0.48 -6.44 10.46
CA LEU A 91 1.35 -5.46 11.11
C LEU A 91 0.58 -4.21 11.56
N PHE A 92 -0.32 -3.69 10.74
CA PHE A 92 -1.16 -2.54 11.09
C PHE A 92 -2.00 -2.79 12.34
N PHE A 93 -2.74 -3.90 12.37
CA PHE A 93 -3.69 -4.14 13.47
C PHE A 93 -3.09 -4.79 14.71
N MET A 94 -1.98 -5.53 14.59
CA MET A 94 -1.38 -6.22 15.73
C MET A 94 -0.17 -5.47 16.30
N VAL A 95 0.58 -4.76 15.47
CA VAL A 95 1.78 -4.02 15.90
C VAL A 95 1.46 -2.53 16.01
N PHE A 96 1.05 -1.88 14.93
CA PHE A 96 0.94 -0.41 14.89
C PHE A 96 -0.19 0.10 15.78
N ALA A 97 -1.31 -0.60 15.84
CA ALA A 97 -2.43 -0.24 16.73
C ALA A 97 -2.08 -0.29 18.22
N ASN A 98 -0.98 -0.96 18.60
CA ASN A 98 -0.52 -1.07 19.99
C ASN A 98 0.74 -0.25 20.28
N GLU A 99 1.25 0.52 19.30
CA GLU A 99 2.48 1.29 19.43
C GLU A 99 2.18 2.72 19.93
N PRO A 100 2.59 3.13 21.15
CA PRO A 100 2.28 4.45 21.70
C PRO A 100 2.82 5.63 20.89
N LEU A 101 3.87 5.40 20.10
CA LEU A 101 4.46 6.41 19.23
C LEU A 101 3.62 6.70 17.97
N LEU A 102 2.66 5.83 17.65
CA LEU A 102 1.83 5.95 16.45
C LEU A 102 0.40 6.39 16.81
N ASN A 103 -0.06 7.42 16.11
CA ASN A 103 -1.46 7.77 16.01
C ASN A 103 -2.11 6.87 14.95
N PHE A 104 -2.26 5.57 15.22
CA PHE A 104 -2.88 4.64 14.28
C PHE A 104 -4.34 4.33 14.66
N SER A 105 -5.19 4.21 13.65
CA SER A 105 -6.60 3.87 13.80
C SER A 105 -7.11 3.17 12.55
N ILE A 106 -8.20 2.41 12.66
CA ILE A 106 -8.70 1.55 11.58
C ILE A 106 -9.13 2.34 10.33
N ASP A 107 -9.63 3.56 10.51
CA ASP A 107 -9.98 4.48 9.43
C ASP A 107 -8.77 4.85 8.56
N LYS A 108 -7.57 4.94 9.16
CA LYS A 108 -6.33 5.21 8.42
C LYS A 108 -5.90 4.04 7.53
N ALA A 109 -6.34 2.82 7.83
CA ALA A 109 -6.08 1.63 7.01
C ALA A 109 -7.20 1.33 5.99
N ALA A 110 -8.29 2.10 5.98
CA ALA A 110 -9.41 1.88 5.07
C ALA A 110 -8.99 1.87 3.58
N PRO A 111 -8.09 2.76 3.09
CA PRO A 111 -7.64 2.72 1.70
C PRO A 111 -7.00 1.38 1.32
N ASP A 112 -6.14 0.84 2.17
CA ASP A 112 -5.46 -0.44 1.93
C ASP A 112 -6.44 -1.62 1.95
N ILE A 113 -7.42 -1.59 2.85
CA ILE A 113 -8.49 -2.62 2.89
C ILE A 113 -9.30 -2.61 1.59
N ILE A 114 -9.69 -1.44 1.11
CA ILE A 114 -10.46 -1.32 -0.15
C ILE A 114 -9.66 -1.89 -1.31
N ILE A 115 -8.37 -1.56 -1.38
CA ILE A 115 -7.50 -2.01 -2.47
C ILE A 115 -7.18 -3.51 -2.38
N LEU A 116 -7.06 -4.06 -1.17
CA LEU A 116 -7.01 -5.51 -0.97
C LEU A 116 -8.27 -6.20 -1.50
N LEU A 117 -9.46 -5.65 -1.23
CA LEU A 117 -10.72 -6.20 -1.77
C LEU A 117 -10.77 -6.16 -3.30
N VAL A 118 -10.26 -5.09 -3.92
CA VAL A 118 -10.12 -4.99 -5.39
C VAL A 118 -9.21 -6.11 -5.91
N ALA A 119 -8.08 -6.36 -5.25
CA ALA A 119 -7.15 -7.42 -5.64
C ALA A 119 -7.79 -8.82 -5.51
N ILE A 120 -8.46 -9.09 -4.38
CA ILE A 120 -9.18 -10.35 -4.13
C ILE A 120 -10.27 -10.56 -5.19
N PHE A 121 -11.06 -9.54 -5.48
CA PHE A 121 -12.11 -9.62 -6.50
C PHE A 121 -11.52 -9.86 -7.90
N GLY A 122 -10.43 -9.17 -8.23
CA GLY A 122 -9.68 -9.37 -9.46
C GLY A 122 -9.13 -10.79 -9.60
N TYR A 123 -8.73 -11.42 -8.49
CA TYR A 123 -8.18 -12.77 -8.46
C TYR A 123 -9.24 -13.89 -8.50
N LEU A 124 -10.35 -13.74 -7.76
CA LEU A 124 -11.38 -14.77 -7.60
C LEU A 124 -12.42 -14.78 -8.73
N LYS A 125 -12.75 -13.60 -9.27
CA LYS A 125 -13.71 -13.48 -10.37
C LYS A 125 -13.07 -12.85 -11.60
N PRO A 126 -11.97 -13.43 -12.13
CA PRO A 126 -11.37 -12.90 -13.34
C PRO A 126 -12.36 -13.12 -14.49
N LYS A 127 -12.59 -12.07 -15.26
CA LYS A 127 -13.21 -12.18 -16.59
C LYS A 127 -12.06 -12.13 -17.58
N GLU A 128 -12.13 -12.91 -18.66
CA GLU A 128 -11.21 -12.72 -19.79
C GLU A 128 -11.35 -11.30 -20.39
#